data_AF-A0A1Q7X4R4-F1
#
_entry.id   AF-A0A1Q7X4R4-F1
#
_cell.length_a   1.000
_cell.length_b   1.000
_cell.length_c   1.000
_cell.angle_alpha   90.00
_cell.angle_beta   90.00
_cell.angle_gamma   90.00
#
_symmetry.space_group_name_H-M   'P 1'
#
loop_
_entity.id
_entity.type
_entity.pdbx_description
1 polymer ?
#
loop_
_entity_poly.entity_id
_entity_poly.type
_entity_poly.pdbx_seq_one_letter_code
_entity_poly.pdbx_strand_id
1 'polypeptide(L)'
;MRRPAPPFVALLVALTLASAGCGSASSGATPVACLAPASAYLKALGTAPGSVRLGGETPISDCLVEKQSGGDLADMGASMVRAATLLSAGARKDPGGAPALRLGYLVGAVQAGAANTSGIHADLVRRLQASARYAGPGAGGGRSFDLTYARGYAAGRSGG
;
A
#
# COMPACT_ATOMS: atom_id res chain seq x y z
N MET A 1 -13.76 -36.55 -67.19
CA MET A 1 -12.32 -36.20 -67.07
C MET A 1 -12.06 -35.77 -65.63
N ARG A 2 -11.04 -36.33 -64.98
CA ARG A 2 -10.71 -36.17 -63.54
C ARG A 2 -9.56 -35.17 -63.33
N ARG A 3 -9.51 -34.63 -62.10
CA ARG A 3 -8.37 -34.04 -61.33
C ARG A 3 -8.23 -32.50 -61.37
N PRO A 4 -7.64 -31.84 -60.33
CA PRO A 4 -7.55 -32.16 -58.89
C PRO A 4 -7.75 -30.94 -57.93
N ALA A 5 -7.95 -31.18 -56.62
CA ALA A 5 -7.71 -30.23 -55.51
C ALA A 5 -6.25 -30.37 -55.00
N PRO A 6 -5.57 -29.36 -54.37
CA PRO A 6 -5.70 -29.04 -52.92
C PRO A 6 -5.24 -27.57 -52.59
N PRO A 7 -4.76 -27.15 -51.37
CA PRO A 7 -4.92 -27.64 -49.98
C PRO A 7 -5.35 -26.55 -48.94
N PHE A 8 -5.79 -27.06 -47.78
CA PHE A 8 -5.75 -26.51 -46.42
C PHE A 8 -4.81 -25.32 -46.13
N VAL A 9 -5.34 -24.25 -45.51
CA VAL A 9 -4.61 -23.44 -44.52
C VAL A 9 -5.56 -23.04 -43.39
N ALA A 10 -5.48 -23.75 -42.27
CA ALA A 10 -6.09 -23.38 -41.00
C ALA A 10 -5.22 -22.32 -40.32
N LEU A 11 -5.74 -21.10 -40.14
CA LEU A 11 -5.04 -20.01 -39.46
C LEU A 11 -5.48 -19.95 -37.99
N LEU A 12 -4.77 -20.70 -37.13
CA LEU A 12 -4.81 -20.61 -35.67
C LEU A 12 -3.99 -19.38 -35.24
N VAL A 13 -4.66 -18.30 -34.82
CA VAL A 13 -4.00 -17.15 -34.18
C VAL A 13 -3.96 -17.39 -32.68
N ALA A 14 -2.81 -17.90 -32.20
CA ALA A 14 -2.48 -17.97 -30.79
C ALA A 14 -1.98 -16.61 -30.30
N LEU A 15 -2.78 -15.92 -29.48
CA LEU A 15 -2.41 -14.67 -28.84
C LEU A 15 -1.82 -14.96 -27.44
N THR A 16 -0.52 -15.27 -27.38
CA THR A 16 0.23 -15.35 -26.11
C THR A 16 1.09 -14.10 -25.96
N LEU A 17 0.52 -13.03 -25.40
CA LEU A 17 1.33 -11.97 -24.81
C LEU A 17 1.57 -12.29 -23.33
N ALA A 18 2.63 -13.06 -23.09
CA ALA A 18 3.28 -13.17 -21.79
C ALA A 18 4.46 -12.18 -21.76
N SER A 19 4.26 -11.03 -21.14
CA SER A 19 5.35 -10.12 -20.76
C SER A 19 4.90 -9.12 -19.68
N ALA A 20 4.80 -9.60 -18.44
CA ALA A 20 4.79 -8.75 -17.26
C ALA A 20 5.82 -9.25 -16.25
N GLY A 21 6.95 -8.54 -16.17
CA GLY A 21 7.73 -8.36 -14.94
C GLY A 21 8.74 -9.45 -14.55
N CYS A 22 9.83 -9.61 -15.30
CA CYS A 22 11.06 -10.21 -14.76
C CYS A 22 11.90 -9.09 -14.12
N GLY A 23 11.71 -8.84 -12.82
CA GLY A 23 12.60 -7.98 -12.03
C GLY A 23 13.69 -8.84 -11.38
N SER A 24 14.94 -8.66 -11.77
CA SER A 24 16.10 -9.32 -11.16
C SER A 24 16.31 -8.81 -9.73
N ALA A 25 16.27 -9.74 -8.78
CA ALA A 25 16.50 -9.47 -7.36
C ALA A 25 17.96 -9.04 -7.11
N SER A 26 18.14 -7.84 -6.56
CA SER A 26 19.38 -7.44 -5.89
C SER A 26 19.02 -6.85 -4.53
N SER A 27 19.52 -7.49 -3.49
CA SER A 27 18.91 -7.58 -2.17
C SER A 27 19.12 -6.35 -1.29
N GLY A 28 18.06 -5.56 -1.11
CA GLY A 28 17.61 -5.20 0.24
C GLY A 28 16.33 -5.99 0.46
N ALA A 29 16.40 -7.09 1.22
CA ALA A 29 15.24 -7.97 1.34
C ALA A 29 14.11 -7.25 2.08
N THR A 30 12.94 -7.13 1.44
CA THR A 30 11.71 -6.71 2.12
C THR A 30 11.47 -7.64 3.31
N PRO A 31 11.31 -7.12 4.54
CA PRO A 31 11.01 -7.98 5.67
C PRO A 31 9.71 -8.77 5.41
N VAL A 32 9.70 -10.07 5.72
CA VAL A 32 8.53 -10.95 5.47
C VAL A 32 7.26 -10.41 6.15
N ALA A 33 7.40 -9.73 7.29
CA ALA A 33 6.29 -9.08 7.99
C ALA A 33 5.58 -8.00 7.15
N CYS A 34 6.28 -7.37 6.20
CA CYS A 34 5.74 -6.33 5.33
C CYS A 34 4.88 -6.90 4.20
N LEU A 35 5.10 -8.16 3.82
CA LEU A 35 4.28 -8.89 2.84
C LEU A 35 2.98 -9.45 3.45
N ALA A 36 2.69 -9.11 4.70
CA ALA A 36 1.47 -9.53 5.38
C ALA A 36 0.20 -8.94 4.72
N PRO A 37 -0.96 -9.61 4.87
CA PRO A 37 -2.22 -9.08 4.37
C PRO A 37 -2.66 -7.82 5.11
N ALA A 38 -3.56 -7.04 4.51
CA ALA A 38 -4.10 -5.80 5.10
C ALA A 38 -4.67 -5.97 6.52
N SER A 39 -5.21 -7.14 6.87
CA SER A 39 -5.71 -7.44 8.22
C SER A 39 -4.60 -7.40 9.28
N ALA A 40 -3.37 -7.82 8.93
CA ALA A 40 -2.22 -7.75 9.82
C ALA A 40 -1.80 -6.29 10.06
N TYR A 41 -1.81 -5.46 9.01
CA TYR A 41 -1.60 -4.01 9.13
C TYR A 41 -2.63 -3.36 10.05
N LEU A 42 -3.91 -3.66 9.86
CA LEU A 42 -4.98 -3.13 10.71
C LEU A 42 -4.83 -3.56 12.18
N LYS A 43 -4.44 -4.82 12.42
CA LYS A 43 -4.17 -5.34 13.76
C LYS A 43 -2.99 -4.60 14.40
N ALA A 44 -1.88 -4.44 13.69
CA ALA A 44 -0.70 -3.74 14.19
C ALA A 44 -0.99 -2.26 14.48
N LEU A 45 -1.69 -1.56 13.57
CA LEU A 45 -2.14 -0.18 13.78
C LEU A 45 -3.07 -0.03 15.00
N GLY A 46 -3.58 -1.14 15.55
CA GLY A 46 -4.27 -1.18 16.83
C GLY A 46 -3.52 -0.51 17.98
N THR A 47 -2.17 -0.53 17.95
CA THR A 47 -1.30 0.03 19.01
C THR A 47 -0.99 1.52 18.85
N ALA A 48 -1.40 2.15 17.73
CA ALA A 48 -1.19 3.57 17.52
C ALA A 48 -1.88 4.41 18.62
N PRO A 49 -1.26 5.51 19.10
CA PRO A 49 -0.07 6.16 18.57
C PRO A 49 1.27 5.60 19.10
N GLY A 50 1.26 4.52 19.89
CA GLY A 50 2.48 3.84 20.31
C GLY A 50 3.18 3.10 19.16
N SER A 51 4.28 2.42 19.46
CA SER A 51 5.09 1.73 18.46
C SER A 51 4.29 0.65 17.72
N VAL A 52 4.01 0.90 16.44
CA VAL A 52 3.36 -0.08 15.56
C VAL A 52 4.43 -0.95 14.92
N ARG A 53 4.31 -2.27 15.14
CA ARG A 53 5.23 -3.25 14.56
C ARG A 53 4.46 -4.40 13.92
N LEU A 54 4.72 -4.66 12.65
CA LEU A 54 4.25 -5.83 11.92
C LEU A 54 4.99 -7.07 12.41
N GLY A 55 4.25 -8.17 12.61
CA GLY A 55 4.81 -9.37 13.22
C GLY A 55 5.35 -9.17 14.64
N GLY A 56 5.05 -8.04 15.29
CA GLY A 56 5.60 -7.67 16.60
C GLY A 56 6.98 -7.01 16.55
N GLU A 57 7.68 -7.05 15.41
CA GLU A 57 9.08 -6.64 15.33
C GLU A 57 9.35 -5.55 14.30
N THR A 58 8.66 -5.51 13.15
CA THR A 58 9.04 -4.64 12.03
C THR A 58 8.23 -3.34 12.01
N PRO A 59 8.82 -2.16 12.21
CA PRO A 59 8.17 -0.88 11.91
C PRO A 59 7.67 -0.82 10.47
N ILE A 60 6.55 -0.15 10.24
CA ILE A 60 6.00 0.10 8.90
C ILE A 60 6.97 0.95 8.05
N SER A 61 7.72 1.90 8.63
CA SER A 61 8.76 2.64 7.89
C SER A 61 9.78 1.73 7.24
N ASP A 62 10.17 0.66 7.94
CA ASP A 62 11.26 -0.24 7.56
C ASP A 62 10.86 -1.18 6.42
N CYS A 63 9.57 -1.18 6.07
CA CYS A 63 9.05 -1.90 4.93
C CYS A 63 9.38 -1.25 3.58
N LEU A 64 9.76 0.03 3.58
CA LEU A 64 10.14 0.78 2.37
C LEU A 64 11.66 0.85 2.24
N VAL A 65 12.24 -0.18 1.61
CA VAL A 65 13.70 -0.28 1.41
C VAL A 65 14.10 0.17 0.00
N GLU A 66 15.27 0.80 -0.15
CA GLU A 66 15.71 1.42 -1.42
C GLU A 66 15.80 0.44 -2.60
N LYS A 67 16.14 -0.82 -2.33
CA LYS A 67 16.34 -1.87 -3.35
C LYS A 67 15.26 -2.94 -3.29
N GLN A 68 14.03 -2.55 -2.97
CA GLN A 68 12.88 -3.45 -2.95
C GLN A 68 12.56 -3.96 -4.36
N SER A 69 12.18 -5.24 -4.47
CA SER A 69 11.69 -5.78 -5.73
C SER A 69 10.35 -5.12 -6.11
N GLY A 70 10.10 -4.92 -7.41
CA GLY A 70 8.82 -4.35 -7.85
C GLY A 70 7.60 -5.20 -7.44
N GLY A 71 7.77 -6.53 -7.32
CA GLY A 71 6.73 -7.44 -6.84
C GLY A 71 6.40 -7.23 -5.37
N ASP A 72 7.42 -7.19 -4.51
CA ASP A 72 7.23 -6.95 -3.08
C ASP A 72 6.57 -5.60 -2.83
N LEU A 73 7.02 -4.55 -3.54
CA LEU A 73 6.43 -3.21 -3.46
C LEU A 73 4.95 -3.22 -3.86
N ALA A 74 4.61 -3.95 -4.92
CA ALA A 74 3.23 -4.06 -5.38
C ALA A 74 2.34 -4.78 -4.35
N ASP A 75 2.82 -5.89 -3.80
CA ASP A 75 2.06 -6.72 -2.86
C ASP A 75 1.85 -6.02 -1.51
N MET A 76 2.95 -5.52 -0.93
CA MET A 76 2.92 -4.73 0.29
C MET A 76 2.10 -3.45 0.12
N GLY A 77 2.35 -2.70 -0.96
CA GLY A 77 1.65 -1.45 -1.25
C GLY A 77 0.14 -1.67 -1.41
N ALA A 78 -0.28 -2.76 -2.05
CA ALA A 78 -1.69 -3.13 -2.15
C ALA A 78 -2.31 -3.43 -0.77
N SER A 79 -1.59 -4.10 0.13
CA SER A 79 -2.05 -4.34 1.50
C SER A 79 -2.18 -3.04 2.31
N MET A 80 -1.22 -2.12 2.21
CA MET A 80 -1.29 -0.81 2.86
C MET A 80 -2.47 0.04 2.33
N VAL A 81 -2.66 0.10 1.01
CA VAL A 81 -3.77 0.86 0.40
C VAL A 81 -5.12 0.28 0.82
N ARG A 82 -5.26 -1.05 0.90
CA ARG A 82 -6.47 -1.69 1.43
C ARG A 82 -6.72 -1.32 2.89
N ALA A 83 -5.70 -1.39 3.74
CA ALA A 83 -5.81 -0.97 5.14
C ALA A 83 -6.21 0.50 5.27
N ALA A 84 -5.57 1.40 4.51
CA ALA A 84 -5.90 2.83 4.49
C ALA A 84 -7.33 3.09 4.03
N THR A 85 -7.82 2.36 3.03
CA THR A 85 -9.21 2.46 2.54
C THR A 85 -10.21 2.06 3.62
N LEU A 86 -9.95 0.98 4.36
CA LEU A 86 -10.80 0.53 5.47
C LEU A 86 -10.79 1.53 6.63
N LEU A 87 -9.61 2.07 6.98
CA LEU A 87 -9.48 3.09 8.02
C LEU A 87 -10.16 4.40 7.62
N SER A 88 -10.07 4.80 6.36
CA SER A 88 -10.79 5.95 5.80
C SER A 88 -12.31 5.75 5.91
N ALA A 89 -12.82 4.56 5.57
CA ALA A 89 -14.21 4.23 5.76
C ALA A 89 -14.65 4.29 7.24
N GLY A 90 -13.80 3.85 8.17
CA GLY A 90 -14.03 3.99 9.61
C GLY A 90 -14.00 5.45 10.08
N ALA A 91 -13.05 6.24 9.59
CA ALA A 91 -12.88 7.65 9.96
C ALA A 91 -14.05 8.51 9.48
N ARG A 92 -14.70 8.16 8.35
CA ARG A 92 -15.96 8.81 7.95
C ARG A 92 -17.10 8.60 8.95
N LYS A 93 -17.11 7.45 9.64
CA LYS A 93 -18.13 7.12 10.66
C LYS A 93 -17.79 7.72 12.02
N ASP A 94 -16.49 7.81 12.32
CA ASP A 94 -15.97 8.38 13.56
C ASP A 94 -14.74 9.27 13.28
N PRO A 95 -14.96 10.54 12.88
CA PRO A 95 -13.89 11.43 12.46
C PRO A 95 -12.84 11.72 13.52
N GLY A 96 -13.24 11.78 14.79
CA GLY A 96 -12.33 12.04 15.90
C GLY A 96 -11.65 10.78 16.45
N GLY A 97 -12.05 9.60 15.97
CA GLY A 97 -11.74 8.33 16.61
C GLY A 97 -10.47 7.63 16.17
N ALA A 98 -10.34 6.40 16.67
CA ALA A 98 -9.19 5.53 16.39
C ALA A 98 -8.91 5.33 14.89
N PRO A 99 -9.92 5.16 13.99
CA PRO A 99 -9.64 5.00 12.57
C PRO A 99 -8.90 6.18 11.93
N ALA A 100 -9.24 7.43 12.30
CA ALA A 100 -8.56 8.62 11.80
C ALA A 100 -7.11 8.69 12.30
N LEU A 101 -6.89 8.34 13.57
CA LEU A 101 -5.56 8.30 14.18
C LEU A 101 -4.67 7.26 13.49
N ARG A 102 -5.20 6.06 13.30
CA ARG A 102 -4.49 4.94 12.65
C ARG A 102 -4.22 5.23 11.18
N LEU A 103 -5.14 5.89 10.48
CA LEU A 103 -4.94 6.34 9.11
C LEU A 103 -3.81 7.36 9.01
N GLY A 104 -3.80 8.34 9.92
CA GLY A 104 -2.70 9.29 10.06
C GLY A 104 -1.38 8.57 10.26
N TYR A 105 -1.33 7.66 11.24
CA TYR A 105 -0.13 6.89 11.57
C TYR A 105 0.43 6.14 10.36
N LEU A 106 -0.42 5.38 9.65
CA LEU A 106 0.00 4.64 8.47
C LEU A 106 0.60 5.56 7.40
N VAL A 107 -0.02 6.70 7.11
CA VAL A 107 0.50 7.65 6.12
C VAL A 107 1.81 8.27 6.58
N GLY A 108 1.93 8.61 7.88
CA GLY A 108 3.15 9.17 8.46
C GLY A 108 4.33 8.21 8.43
N ALA A 109 4.12 6.94 8.78
CA ALA A 109 5.14 5.89 8.75
C ALA A 109 5.64 5.63 7.33
N VAL A 110 4.71 5.50 6.38
CA VAL A 110 5.07 5.31 4.96
C VAL A 110 5.78 6.53 4.40
N GLN A 111 5.40 7.75 4.80
CA GLN A 111 6.13 8.96 4.43
C GLN A 111 7.57 8.96 4.97
N ALA A 112 7.78 8.51 6.21
CA ALA A 112 9.10 8.40 6.81
C ALA A 112 9.97 7.37 6.08
N GLY A 113 9.44 6.17 5.82
CA GLY A 113 10.15 5.15 5.04
C GLY A 113 10.48 5.61 3.61
N ALA A 114 9.54 6.28 2.95
CA ALA A 114 9.73 6.77 1.59
C ALA A 114 10.77 7.89 1.47
N ALA A 115 11.04 8.66 2.54
CA ALA A 115 11.89 9.85 2.51
C ALA A 115 13.32 9.56 2.01
N ASN A 116 13.81 8.34 2.21
CA ASN A 116 15.18 7.94 1.83
C ASN A 116 15.23 7.26 0.46
N THR A 117 14.11 7.11 -0.25
CA THR A 117 14.02 6.18 -1.39
C THR A 117 14.05 6.85 -2.76
N SER A 118 14.57 8.08 -2.85
CA SER A 118 14.70 8.85 -4.11
C SER A 118 13.44 8.89 -5.00
N GLY A 119 12.25 8.82 -4.38
CA GLY A 119 10.97 8.88 -5.08
C GLY A 119 10.39 7.54 -5.54
N ILE A 120 11.06 6.41 -5.33
CA ILE A 120 10.56 5.05 -5.68
C ILE A 120 9.16 4.82 -5.09
N HIS A 121 8.95 5.22 -3.84
CA HIS A 121 7.71 5.01 -3.12
C HIS A 121 6.74 6.20 -3.19
N ALA A 122 7.03 7.23 -3.99
CA ALA A 122 6.20 8.44 -4.05
C ALA A 122 4.77 8.15 -4.50
N ASP A 123 4.57 7.16 -5.39
CA ASP A 123 3.23 6.76 -5.81
C ASP A 123 2.41 6.12 -4.68
N LEU A 124 3.03 5.23 -3.91
CA LEU A 124 2.40 4.62 -2.75
C LEU A 124 1.97 5.69 -1.75
N VAL A 125 2.86 6.64 -1.42
CA VAL A 125 2.54 7.77 -0.54
C VAL A 125 1.33 8.55 -1.07
N ARG A 126 1.29 8.91 -2.35
CA ARG A 126 0.17 9.63 -2.96
C ARG A 126 -1.14 8.85 -2.86
N ARG A 127 -1.12 7.54 -3.09
CA ARG A 127 -2.31 6.68 -2.99
C ARG A 127 -2.86 6.63 -1.56
N LEU A 128 -1.99 6.52 -0.56
CA LEU A 128 -2.41 6.54 0.85
C LEU A 128 -2.97 7.90 1.26
N GLN A 129 -2.35 9.00 0.82
CA GLN A 129 -2.87 10.35 1.03
C GLN A 129 -4.24 10.54 0.36
N ALA A 130 -4.44 9.99 -0.84
CA ALA A 130 -5.75 10.00 -1.49
C ALA A 130 -6.80 9.28 -0.64
N SER A 131 -6.50 8.12 -0.06
CA SER A 131 -7.38 7.43 0.89
C SER A 131 -7.75 8.31 2.09
N ALA A 132 -6.81 9.09 2.64
CA ALA A 132 -7.06 10.01 3.74
C ALA A 132 -7.97 11.18 3.35
N ARG A 133 -7.82 11.74 2.15
CA ARG A 133 -8.67 12.83 1.66
C ARG A 133 -10.15 12.43 1.59
N TYR A 134 -10.44 11.16 1.26
CA TYR A 134 -11.82 10.66 1.26
C TYR A 134 -12.48 10.63 2.65
N ALA A 135 -11.71 10.76 3.73
CA ALA A 135 -12.23 10.90 5.10
C ALA A 135 -12.19 12.35 5.63
N GLY A 136 -11.54 13.28 4.91
CA GLY A 136 -11.23 14.63 5.37
C GLY A 136 -12.34 15.67 5.18
N PRO A 137 -12.00 16.97 5.32
CA PRO A 137 -12.94 18.09 5.22
C PRO A 137 -13.74 18.04 3.91
N GLY A 138 -15.08 18.03 4.01
CA GLY A 138 -16.00 17.82 2.88
C GLY A 138 -16.65 16.44 2.84
N ALA A 139 -16.09 15.43 3.52
CA ALA A 139 -16.66 14.08 3.68
C ALA A 139 -17.38 13.85 5.02
N GLY A 140 -17.66 14.94 5.76
CA GLY A 140 -18.24 14.91 7.11
C GLY A 140 -17.21 14.91 8.27
N GLY A 141 -15.90 14.84 7.95
CA GLY A 141 -14.84 14.68 8.96
C GLY A 141 -14.49 15.91 9.80
N GLY A 142 -14.63 17.12 9.23
CA GLY A 142 -14.41 18.39 9.94
C GLY A 142 -13.08 18.52 10.71
N ARG A 143 -13.03 19.47 11.63
CA ARG A 143 -11.82 19.78 12.44
C ARG A 143 -11.38 18.63 13.35
N SER A 144 -12.29 17.76 13.78
CA SER A 144 -11.96 16.60 14.61
C SER A 144 -11.11 15.58 13.85
N PHE A 145 -11.44 15.31 12.58
CA PHE A 145 -10.60 14.50 11.71
C PHE A 145 -9.20 15.09 11.58
N ASP A 146 -9.08 16.37 11.26
CA ASP A 146 -7.78 17.00 10.99
C ASP A 146 -6.84 16.89 12.19
N LEU A 147 -7.35 17.15 13.41
CA LEU A 147 -6.56 17.05 14.64
C LEU A 147 -6.13 15.62 14.95
N THR A 148 -7.05 14.66 14.85
CA THR A 148 -6.78 13.25 15.16
C THR A 148 -5.86 12.61 14.11
N TYR A 149 -6.11 12.88 12.83
CA TYR A 149 -5.25 12.46 11.72
C TYR A 149 -3.85 13.04 11.86
N ALA A 150 -3.72 14.35 12.12
CA ALA A 150 -2.42 15.00 12.28
C ALA A 150 -1.61 14.41 13.45
N ARG A 151 -2.26 14.09 14.57
CA ARG A 151 -1.62 13.40 15.71
C ARG A 151 -1.10 12.03 15.30
N GLY A 152 -1.92 11.24 14.61
CA GLY A 152 -1.52 9.95 14.08
C GLY A 152 -0.33 10.07 13.13
N TYR A 153 -0.42 11.00 12.17
CA TYR A 153 0.60 11.27 11.17
C TYR A 153 1.94 11.64 11.80
N ALA A 154 1.94 12.53 12.80
CA ALA A 154 3.14 12.90 13.53
C ALA A 154 3.76 11.69 14.26
N ALA A 155 2.95 10.87 14.93
CA ALA A 155 3.41 9.67 15.63
C ALA A 155 4.03 8.66 14.64
N GLY A 156 3.33 8.35 13.55
CA GLY A 156 3.82 7.43 12.53
C GLY A 156 5.11 7.91 11.88
N ARG A 157 5.26 9.21 11.63
CA ARG A 157 6.49 9.78 11.06
C ARG A 157 7.71 9.66 12.00
N SER A 158 7.48 9.50 13.30
CA SER A 158 8.53 9.50 14.33
C SER A 158 8.96 8.12 14.82
N GLY A 159 8.09 7.10 14.73
CA GLY A 159 8.36 5.78 15.30
C GLY A 159 7.52 4.66 14.72
N GLY A 160 6.98 4.87 13.52
CA GLY A 160 6.14 3.92 12.82
C GLY A 160 6.75 3.39 11.57
#